data_AF-A0A419S502-F1
#
_entry.id   AF-A0A419S502-F1
#
_cell.length_a   1.000
_cell.length_b   1.000
_cell.length_c   1.000
_cell.angle_alpha   90.00
_cell.angle_beta   90.00
_cell.angle_gamma   90.00
#
_symmetry.space_group_name_H-M   'P 1'
#
loop_
_entity.id
_entity.type
_entity.pdbx_description
1 polymer ?
#
loop_
_entity_poly.entity_id
_entity_poly.type
_entity_poly.pdbx_seq_one_letter_code
_entity_poly.pdbx_strand_id
1 'polypeptide(L)' 'MEFSKRNTGIVLGIVLGMLAGFLYWNYVGCVSGTCAITSSPVNSTLYGALMGGLLGNTFKKERKTE' A
#
# COMPACT_ATOMS: atom_id res chain seq x y z
N MET A 1 -15.10 18.59 11.32
CA MET A 1 -13.91 17.81 10.90
C MET A 1 -14.25 17.08 9.60
N GLU A 2 -14.33 17.80 8.49
CA GLU A 2 -14.89 17.31 7.21
C GLU A 2 -13.91 17.62 6.06
N PHE A 3 -12.69 17.10 6.17
CA PHE A 3 -11.70 17.13 5.08
C PHE A 3 -11.19 15.72 4.72
N SER A 4 -11.64 14.70 5.46
CA SER A 4 -11.06 13.37 5.51
C SER A 4 -11.88 12.30 4.76
N LYS A 5 -12.77 12.67 3.81
CA LYS A 5 -13.70 11.71 3.17
C LYS A 5 -13.50 11.45 1.69
N ARG A 6 -12.88 12.37 0.95
CA ARG A 6 -12.25 12.08 -0.36
C ARG A 6 -10.77 11.87 -0.05
N ASN A 7 -10.05 10.89 -0.56
CA ASN A 7 -8.58 10.73 -0.40
C ASN A 7 -8.05 10.14 0.91
N THR A 8 -8.77 10.18 2.04
CA THR A 8 -8.31 9.46 3.25
C THR A 8 -8.13 7.96 3.02
N GLY A 9 -9.00 7.33 2.22
CA GLY A 9 -8.83 5.92 1.84
C GLY A 9 -7.55 5.66 1.04
N ILE A 10 -7.08 6.63 0.27
CA ILE A 10 -5.83 6.54 -0.50
C ILE A 10 -4.63 6.69 0.44
N VAL A 11 -4.66 7.69 1.34
CA VAL A 11 -3.59 7.90 2.32
C VAL A 11 -3.46 6.71 3.27
N LEU A 12 -4.58 6.19 3.78
CA LEU A 12 -4.61 4.95 4.57
C LEU A 12 -4.10 3.76 3.76
N GLY A 13 -4.53 3.62 2.50
CA GLY A 13 -4.06 2.56 1.61
C GLY A 13 -2.55 2.62 1.38
N ILE A 14 -1.98 3.80 1.17
CA ILE A 14 -0.52 4.00 1.01
C ILE A 14 0.22 3.64 2.29
N VAL A 15 -0.25 4.10 3.46
CA VAL A 15 0.41 3.83 4.74
C VAL A 15 0.37 2.33 5.09
N LEU A 16 -0.79 1.70 4.93
CA LEU A 16 -0.95 0.25 5.14
C LEU A 16 -0.16 -0.55 4.10
N GLY A 17 -0.12 -0.12 2.84
CA GLY A 17 0.65 -0.75 1.78
C GLY A 17 2.17 -0.64 1.98
N MET A 18 2.66 0.49 2.47
CA MET A 18 4.07 0.66 2.87
C MET A 18 4.45 -0.29 4.01
N LEU A 19 3.63 -0.33 5.07
CA LEU A 19 3.87 -1.21 6.21
C LEU A 19 3.83 -2.68 5.81
N ALA A 20 2.81 -3.10 5.08
CA ALA A 20 2.68 -4.46 4.59
C ALA A 20 3.82 -4.85 3.65
N GLY A 21 4.21 -3.96 2.72
CA GLY A 21 5.32 -4.19 1.79
C GLY A 21 6.69 -4.29 2.49
N PHE A 22 6.91 -3.46 3.52
CA PHE A 22 8.14 -3.53 4.33
C PHE A 22 8.19 -4.80 5.18
N LEU A 23 7.09 -5.17 5.85
CA LEU A 23 7.02 -6.42 6.60
C LEU A 23 7.17 -7.62 5.66
N TYR A 24 6.56 -7.62 4.48
CA TYR A 24 6.69 -8.73 3.53
C TYR A 24 8.15 -8.89 3.06
N TRP A 25 8.85 -7.79 2.79
CA TRP A 25 10.27 -7.81 2.47
C TRP A 25 11.10 -8.40 3.63
N ASN A 26 10.83 -7.96 4.87
CA ASN A 26 11.62 -8.35 6.04
C ASN A 26 11.35 -9.80 6.51
N TYR A 27 10.09 -10.24 6.51
CA TYR A 27 9.69 -11.53 7.08
C TYR A 27 9.59 -12.67 6.07
N VAL A 28 9.25 -12.40 4.81
CA VAL A 28 8.94 -13.44 3.81
C VAL A 28 9.98 -13.51 2.71
N GLY A 29 10.29 -12.36 2.09
CA GLY A 29 11.14 -12.29 0.89
C GLY A 29 12.64 -12.37 1.17
N CYS A 30 13.15 -11.64 2.18
CA CYS A 30 14.59 -11.59 2.41
C CYS A 30 15.11 -12.79 3.22
N VAL A 31 14.30 -13.36 4.11
CA VAL A 31 14.71 -14.50 4.98
C VAL A 31 14.71 -15.82 4.21
N SER A 32 13.86 -15.97 3.19
CA SER A 32 13.72 -17.21 2.41
C SER A 32 14.73 -17.36 1.26
N GLY A 33 15.61 -16.36 1.04
CA GLY A 33 16.61 -16.39 -0.04
C GLY A 33 16.09 -16.00 -1.43
N THR A 34 14.80 -15.64 -1.54
CA THR A 34 14.16 -15.20 -2.78
C THR A 34 13.49 -13.83 -2.56
N CYS A 35 14.21 -12.75 -2.85
CA CYS A 35 13.66 -11.39 -2.81
C CYS A 35 12.63 -11.20 -3.96
N ALA A 36 11.41 -11.71 -3.75
CA ALA A 36 10.36 -11.78 -4.77
C ALA A 36 9.87 -10.41 -5.29
N ILE A 37 10.07 -9.34 -4.52
CA ILE A 37 9.67 -7.97 -4.91
C ILE A 37 10.89 -7.15 -5.35
N THR A 38 11.98 -7.14 -4.57
CA THR A 38 13.27 -6.50 -4.90
C THR A 38 14.27 -6.64 -3.74
N SER A 39 15.57 -6.74 -4.02
CA SER A 39 16.63 -6.82 -2.99
C SER A 39 16.81 -5.56 -2.14
N SER A 40 16.13 -4.45 -2.49
CA SER A 40 16.24 -3.18 -1.76
C SER A 40 14.97 -2.88 -0.95
N PRO A 41 15.05 -2.57 0.35
CA PRO A 41 13.88 -2.28 1.18
C PRO A 41 13.08 -1.08 0.63
N VAL A 42 13.77 -0.10 0.05
CA VAL A 42 13.17 1.11 -0.55
C VAL A 42 12.21 0.76 -1.69
N ASN A 43 12.60 -0.14 -2.60
CA ASN A 43 11.74 -0.51 -3.72
C ASN A 43 10.55 -1.38 -3.27
N SER A 44 10.70 -2.24 -2.24
CA SER A 44 9.57 -3.03 -1.70
C SER A 44 8.53 -2.15 -1.02
N THR A 45 8.98 -1.17 -0.24
CA THR A 45 8.10 -0.20 0.41
C THR A 45 7.41 0.70 -0.61
N LEU A 46 8.12 1.14 -1.65
CA LEU A 46 7.54 1.94 -2.73
C LEU A 46 6.52 1.14 -3.57
N TYR A 47 6.80 -0.13 -3.85
CA TYR A 47 5.87 -1.03 -4.54
C TYR A 47 4.62 -1.29 -3.69
N GLY A 48 4.79 -1.53 -2.40
CA GLY A 48 3.69 -1.67 -1.43
C GLY A 48 2.87 -0.38 -1.31
N ALA A 49 3.52 0.78 -1.30
CA ALA A 49 2.87 2.09 -1.33
C ALA A 49 2.03 2.31 -2.59
N LEU A 50 2.59 1.96 -3.76
CA LEU A 50 1.91 2.05 -5.05
C LEU A 50 0.69 1.15 -5.09
N MET A 51 0.84 -0.14 -4.75
CA MET A 51 -0.26 -1.09 -4.67
C MET A 51 -1.33 -0.68 -3.65
N GLY A 52 -0.91 -0.22 -2.47
CA GLY A 52 -1.81 0.24 -1.42
C GLY A 52 -2.56 1.52 -1.76
N GLY A 53 -1.89 2.47 -2.43
CA GLY A 53 -2.52 3.68 -2.95
C GLY A 53 -3.48 3.40 -4.11
N LEU A 54 -3.13 2.46 -4.99
CA LEU A 54 -4.00 2.00 -6.07
C LEU A 54 -5.26 1.35 -5.49
N LEU A 55 -5.11 0.42 -4.54
CA LEU A 55 -6.22 -0.22 -3.83
C LEU A 55 -7.07 0.80 -3.06
N GLY A 56 -6.44 1.73 -2.34
CA GLY A 56 -7.15 2.81 -1.63
C GLY A 56 -7.91 3.75 -2.57
N ASN A 57 -7.49 3.87 -3.83
CA ASN A 57 -8.17 4.62 -4.87
C ASN A 57 -9.28 3.79 -5.55
N THR A 58 -9.07 2.48 -5.78
CA THR A 58 -10.11 1.57 -6.29
C THR A 58 -11.24 1.35 -5.27
N PHE A 59 -10.93 1.37 -3.97
CA PHE A 59 -11.93 1.32 -2.89
C PHE A 59 -12.64 2.66 -2.63
N LYS A 60 -12.26 3.76 -3.30
CA LYS A 60 -13.22 4.85 -3.52
C LYS A 60 -14.29 4.34 -4.49
N LYS A 61 -15.21 3.58 -3.94
CA LYS A 61 -16.53 3.35 -4.51
C LYS A 61 -17.09 4.73 -4.86
N GLU A 62 -17.32 4.95 -6.14
CA GLU A 62 -18.23 5.96 -6.67
C GLU A 62 -19.35 6.17 -5.64
N ARG A 63 -19.47 7.38 -5.08
CA ARG A 63 -20.71 7.80 -4.45
C ARG A 63 -21.72 7.92 -5.58
N LYS A 64 -22.27 6.79 -6.03
CA LYS A 64 -23.51 6.77 -6.80
C LYS A 64 -24.56 7.34 -5.86
N THR A 65 -24.82 8.64 -6.03
CA THR A 65 -26.04 9.28 -5.53
C THR A 65 -27.12 8.77 -6.46
N GLU A 66 -27.89 7.80 -5.97
CA GLU A 66 -29.26 7.61 -6.40
C GLU A 66 -30.14 8.13 -5.26
#